data_AF-A0A2A7RI55-F1
#
_entry.id   AF-A0A2A7RI55-F1
#
_cell.length_a   1.000
_cell.length_b   1.000
_cell.length_c   1.000
_cell.angle_alpha   90.00
_cell.angle_beta   90.00
_cell.angle_gamma   90.00
#
_symmetry.space_group_name_H-M   'P 1'
#
loop_
_entity.id
_entity.type
_entity.pdbx_description
1 polymer ?
#
loop_
_entity_poly.entity_id
_entity_poly.type
_entity_poly.pdbx_seq_one_letter_code
_entity_poly.pdbx_strand_id
1 'polypeptide(L)'
;MLKRLLDYNDGEEMDIVVLIKNSQLRHNKKNKLFLAMQFSDGSGEIRGNYWDANNQDAATFSTGTIVELNGKREEYQGRPQIRIYSLRVVGPQEGYELDQFIKSAPEPVNEMEAEINKFVMQIDNPTWTKIVKYLLQKWHDRFYDHPAGKSNHHAVRGGLAFHTLSMLKDAKGLADNYEQVNRSLLYAGCILHDMGKVLELSGPAATQYTTEGNLVGHLVLIDEQIMLAAQDMKMNLESEDLLLLRHMVLSHHGRFEYGSPKLPALLEAELLHRIDDLDAAVYAVTNALQHTPKGEFTEPLLSQDGKRYYRPMHDSALDNAKHLE
;
A
#
# COMPACT_ATOMS: atom_id res chain seq x y z
N MET A 1 4.68 -9.42 27.58
CA MET A 1 4.38 -8.84 26.26
C MET A 1 3.66 -7.54 26.54
N LEU A 2 4.15 -6.40 26.06
CA LEU A 2 3.44 -5.13 26.20
C LEU A 2 2.14 -5.21 25.39
N LYS A 3 1.03 -4.67 25.92
CA LYS A 3 -0.25 -4.63 25.18
C LYS A 3 -0.11 -3.73 23.97
N ARG A 4 -0.63 -4.16 22.81
CA ARG A 4 -0.73 -3.36 21.60
C ARG A 4 -2.03 -2.54 21.60
N LEU A 5 -2.13 -1.56 20.72
CA LEU A 5 -3.20 -0.58 20.64
C LEU A 5 -4.61 -1.19 20.67
N LEU A 6 -4.84 -2.25 19.90
CA LEU A 6 -6.15 -2.90 19.85
C LEU A 6 -6.41 -3.92 20.97
N ASP A 7 -5.41 -4.25 21.79
CA ASP A 7 -5.52 -5.22 22.90
C ASP A 7 -6.16 -4.61 24.17
N TYR A 8 -6.26 -3.28 24.25
CA TYR A 8 -6.92 -2.58 25.37
C TYR A 8 -8.43 -2.73 25.29
N ASN A 9 -9.12 -2.96 26.41
CA ASN A 9 -10.58 -3.06 26.43
C ASN A 9 -11.27 -1.70 26.61
N ASP A 10 -12.57 -1.62 26.35
CA ASP A 10 -13.33 -0.41 26.69
C ASP A 10 -13.22 -0.10 28.19
N GLY A 11 -12.96 1.17 28.50
CA GLY A 11 -12.73 1.63 29.86
C GLY A 11 -11.33 1.42 30.40
N GLU A 12 -10.42 0.80 29.65
CA GLU A 12 -9.05 0.55 30.07
C GLU A 12 -8.14 1.78 29.84
N GLU A 13 -7.32 2.11 30.85
CA GLU A 13 -6.27 3.12 30.72
C GLU A 13 -5.09 2.56 29.93
N MET A 14 -4.44 3.42 29.16
CA MET A 14 -3.30 3.08 28.32
C MET A 14 -2.18 4.09 28.48
N ASP A 15 -0.96 3.55 28.48
CA ASP A 15 0.29 4.29 28.35
C ASP A 15 1.12 3.53 27.32
N ILE A 16 1.17 4.06 26.10
CA ILE A 16 1.66 3.33 24.93
C ILE A 16 2.31 4.25 23.93
N VAL A 17 3.37 3.77 23.26
CA VAL A 17 3.97 4.46 22.13
C VAL A 17 3.26 4.06 20.85
N VAL A 18 2.84 5.05 20.06
CA VAL A 18 2.06 4.88 18.83
C VAL A 18 2.50 5.88 17.76
N LEU A 19 2.21 5.57 16.50
CA LEU A 19 2.37 6.49 15.37
C LEU A 19 1.11 7.34 15.21
N ILE A 20 1.26 8.64 15.00
CA ILE A 20 0.18 9.51 14.51
C ILE A 20 0.00 9.27 13.02
N LYS A 21 -0.97 8.43 12.63
CA LYS A 21 -1.28 8.13 11.23
C LYS A 21 -1.97 9.29 10.51
N ASN A 22 -2.74 10.10 11.23
CA ASN A 22 -3.37 11.31 10.70
C ASN A 22 -3.58 12.33 11.81
N SER A 23 -3.38 13.60 11.52
CA SER A 23 -3.65 14.72 12.44
C SER A 23 -4.17 15.92 11.65
N GLN A 24 -5.36 16.41 12.01
CA GLN A 24 -6.00 17.54 11.35
C GLN A 24 -6.51 18.55 12.35
N LEU A 25 -6.03 19.79 12.24
CA LEU A 25 -6.53 20.92 13.01
C LEU A 25 -7.93 21.29 12.53
N ARG A 26 -8.92 21.23 13.43
CA ARG A 26 -10.34 21.49 13.14
C ARG A 26 -10.96 22.38 14.20
N HIS A 27 -12.08 23.00 13.86
CA HIS A 27 -12.92 23.72 14.81
C HIS A 27 -14.05 22.82 15.31
N ASN A 28 -14.30 22.82 16.62
CA ASN A 28 -15.46 22.17 17.20
C ASN A 28 -16.72 23.05 17.08
N LYS A 29 -17.87 22.57 17.54
CA LYS A 29 -19.15 23.31 17.52
C LYS A 29 -19.12 24.66 18.26
N LYS A 30 -18.14 24.87 19.16
CA LYS A 30 -17.92 26.11 19.91
C LYS A 30 -16.78 26.97 19.30
N ASN A 31 -16.40 26.69 18.06
CA ASN A 31 -15.31 27.35 17.32
C ASN A 31 -13.91 27.24 17.97
N LYS A 32 -13.73 26.35 18.94
CA LYS A 32 -12.40 26.07 19.51
C LYS A 32 -11.65 25.07 18.66
N LEU A 33 -10.34 25.26 18.57
CA LEU A 33 -9.43 24.38 17.87
C LEU A 33 -9.23 23.05 18.61
N PHE A 34 -9.10 21.97 17.85
CA PHE A 34 -8.72 20.64 18.32
C PHE A 34 -8.03 19.89 17.18
N LEU A 35 -7.22 18.88 17.51
CA LEU A 35 -6.69 17.95 16.51
C LEU A 35 -7.61 16.72 16.46
N ALA A 36 -8.17 16.46 15.28
CA ALA A 36 -8.79 15.18 14.97
C ALA A 36 -7.69 14.22 14.53
N MET A 37 -7.42 13.19 15.33
CA MET A 37 -6.26 12.32 15.18
C MET A 37 -6.64 10.87 14.97
N GLN A 38 -5.73 10.13 14.35
CA GLN A 38 -5.76 8.68 14.25
C GLN A 38 -4.38 8.13 14.61
N PHE A 39 -4.36 7.19 15.54
CA PHE A 39 -3.15 6.54 16.03
C PHE A 39 -3.08 5.13 15.46
N SER A 40 -1.86 4.64 15.25
CA SER A 40 -1.61 3.28 14.78
C SER A 40 -0.42 2.63 15.45
N ASP A 41 -0.47 1.31 15.52
CA ASP A 41 0.69 0.44 15.72
C ASP A 41 0.54 -0.83 14.83
N GLY A 42 1.41 -1.83 15.00
CA GLY A 42 1.30 -3.09 14.27
C GLY A 42 0.01 -3.89 14.51
N SER A 43 -0.82 -3.55 15.50
CA SER A 43 -2.12 -4.21 15.72
C SER A 43 -3.27 -3.57 14.94
N GLY A 44 -3.16 -2.28 14.57
CA GLY A 44 -4.20 -1.57 13.84
C GLY A 44 -4.30 -0.09 14.19
N GLU A 45 -5.52 0.45 14.12
CA GLU A 45 -5.77 1.89 14.20
C GLU A 45 -6.94 2.23 15.13
N ILE A 46 -6.82 3.35 15.85
CA ILE A 46 -7.91 3.91 16.64
C ILE A 46 -7.90 5.45 16.59
N ARG A 47 -9.06 6.07 16.67
CA ARG A 47 -9.20 7.53 16.59
C ARG A 47 -9.08 8.17 17.97
N GLY A 48 -8.65 9.43 18.02
CA GLY A 48 -8.70 10.23 19.25
C GLY A 48 -8.72 11.72 18.91
N ASN A 49 -9.29 12.53 19.80
CA ASN A 49 -9.34 13.98 19.63
C ASN A 49 -8.47 14.65 20.71
N TYR A 50 -7.50 15.45 20.29
CA TYR A 50 -6.69 16.29 21.18
C TYR A 50 -7.35 17.66 21.28
N TRP A 51 -8.05 17.90 22.39
CA TRP A 51 -8.89 19.08 22.60
C TRP A 51 -8.09 20.32 22.97
N ASP A 52 -8.68 21.50 22.73
CA ASP A 52 -8.10 22.82 23.05
C ASP A 52 -6.70 23.03 22.43
N ALA A 53 -6.48 22.48 21.23
CA ALA A 53 -5.22 22.54 20.50
C ALA A 53 -4.93 23.94 19.94
N ASN A 54 -3.67 24.20 19.61
CA ASN A 54 -3.23 25.40 18.89
C ASN A 54 -2.35 25.04 17.66
N ASN A 55 -1.86 26.05 16.94
CA ASN A 55 -1.04 25.84 15.73
C ASN A 55 0.32 25.18 16.04
N GLN A 56 0.91 25.42 17.21
CA GLN A 56 2.14 24.76 17.63
C GLN A 56 1.89 23.28 17.92
N ASP A 57 0.76 22.93 18.52
CA ASP A 57 0.36 21.53 18.70
C ASP A 57 0.18 20.84 17.35
N ALA A 58 -0.42 21.53 16.38
CA ALA A 58 -0.61 20.99 15.02
C ALA A 58 0.72 20.71 14.31
N ALA A 59 1.74 21.56 14.52
CA ALA A 59 3.09 21.32 14.00
C ALA A 59 3.80 20.17 14.74
N THR A 60 3.63 20.09 16.07
CA THR A 60 4.31 19.13 16.95
C THR A 60 3.73 17.72 16.80
N PHE A 61 2.41 17.59 16.78
CA PHE A 61 1.67 16.33 16.67
C PHE A 61 1.17 16.13 15.24
N SER A 62 2.09 16.29 14.29
CA SER A 62 1.81 16.14 12.87
C SER A 62 1.84 14.66 12.45
N THR A 63 1.23 14.36 11.30
CA THR A 63 1.21 13.02 10.72
C THR A 63 2.63 12.47 10.54
N GLY A 64 2.85 11.21 10.94
CA GLY A 64 4.16 10.55 10.92
C GLY A 64 4.94 10.66 12.24
N THR A 65 4.46 11.44 13.20
CA THR A 65 5.13 11.61 14.49
C THR A 65 4.86 10.41 15.41
N ILE A 66 5.91 9.86 16.01
CA ILE A 66 5.80 8.84 17.07
C ILE A 66 5.58 9.56 18.40
N VAL A 67 4.56 9.14 19.13
CA VAL A 67 4.19 9.73 20.42
C VAL A 67 3.96 8.69 21.48
N GLU A 68 4.33 9.03 22.70
CA GLU A 68 3.85 8.38 23.91
C GLU A 68 2.47 8.95 24.20
N LEU A 69 1.48 8.07 24.16
CA LEU A 69 0.06 8.37 24.36
C LEU A 69 -0.36 7.84 25.72
N ASN A 70 -0.80 8.76 26.57
CA ASN A 70 -1.49 8.44 27.81
C ASN A 70 -2.98 8.77 27.66
N GLY A 71 -3.83 7.82 27.98
CA GLY A 71 -5.27 8.01 27.79
C GLY A 71 -6.09 6.82 28.23
N LYS A 72 -7.32 6.78 27.74
CA LYS A 72 -8.29 5.73 28.04
C LYS A 72 -9.05 5.34 26.78
N ARG A 73 -9.20 4.03 26.54
CA ARG A 73 -10.08 3.53 25.47
C ARG A 73 -11.52 3.75 25.91
N GLU A 74 -12.28 4.41 25.06
CA GLU A 74 -13.71 4.66 25.27
C GLU A 74 -14.46 4.35 23.97
N GLU A 75 -15.74 4.02 24.10
CA GLU A 75 -16.65 3.92 22.96
C GLU A 75 -17.46 5.22 22.79
N TYR A 76 -17.53 5.74 21.57
CA TYR A 76 -18.40 6.86 21.22
C TYR A 76 -19.25 6.53 20.00
N GLN A 77 -20.57 6.51 20.18
CA GLN A 77 -21.55 6.19 19.13
C GLN A 77 -21.26 4.83 18.44
N GLY A 78 -20.95 3.79 19.21
CA GLY A 78 -20.65 2.46 18.65
C GLY A 78 -19.25 2.31 18.07
N ARG A 79 -18.37 3.31 18.23
CA ARG A 79 -17.02 3.29 17.64
C ARG A 79 -15.94 3.48 18.71
N PRO A 80 -14.91 2.62 18.76
CA PRO A 80 -13.76 2.81 19.63
C PRO A 80 -13.03 4.13 19.34
N GLN A 81 -12.68 4.84 20.41
CA GLN A 81 -11.82 6.01 20.38
C GLN A 81 -10.90 6.04 21.62
N ILE A 82 -9.90 6.89 21.57
CA ILE A 82 -9.06 7.23 22.71
C ILE A 82 -9.49 8.59 23.24
N ARG A 83 -9.80 8.63 24.53
CA ARG A 83 -9.78 9.86 25.30
C ARG A 83 -8.34 10.14 25.73
N ILE A 84 -7.74 11.14 25.11
CA ILE A 84 -6.34 11.51 25.32
C ILE A 84 -6.22 12.33 26.61
N TYR A 85 -5.28 11.94 27.48
CA TYR A 85 -4.90 12.70 28.66
C TYR A 85 -3.65 13.55 28.38
N SER A 86 -2.64 12.95 27.75
CA SER A 86 -1.44 13.67 27.30
C SER A 86 -0.79 12.98 26.10
N LEU A 87 -0.04 13.76 25.32
CA LEU A 87 0.85 13.29 24.26
C LEU A 87 2.26 13.85 24.48
N ARG A 88 3.28 13.03 24.26
CA ARG A 88 4.68 13.45 24.23
C ARG A 88 5.33 12.91 22.97
N VAL A 89 6.05 13.77 22.25
CA VAL A 89 6.86 13.31 21.10
C VAL A 89 7.97 12.40 21.60
N VAL A 90 8.10 11.24 20.97
CA VAL A 90 9.19 10.31 21.20
C VAL A 90 10.37 10.72 20.31
N GLY A 91 11.49 11.03 20.94
CA GLY A 91 12.70 11.47 20.25
C GLY A 91 13.47 10.29 19.62
N PRO A 92 14.31 10.55 18.58
CA PRO A 92 15.13 9.51 17.94
C PRO A 92 16.08 8.77 18.89
N GLN A 93 16.43 9.40 20.02
CA GLN A 93 17.33 8.85 21.04
C GLN A 93 16.66 7.77 21.91
N GLU A 94 15.34 7.63 21.83
CA GLU A 94 14.57 6.70 22.67
C GLU A 94 14.53 5.27 22.09
N GLY A 95 15.17 5.03 20.93
CA GLY A 95 15.46 3.69 20.41
C GLY A 95 14.26 2.93 19.84
N TYR A 96 13.19 3.64 19.49
CA TYR A 96 12.03 3.05 18.83
C TYR A 96 12.22 3.00 17.32
N GLU A 97 12.02 1.82 16.74
CA GLU A 97 12.10 1.59 15.29
C GLU A 97 10.71 1.73 14.65
N LEU A 98 10.66 2.30 13.45
CA LEU A 98 9.40 2.63 12.76
C LEU A 98 8.53 1.38 12.48
N ASP A 99 9.17 0.25 12.23
CA ASP A 99 8.56 -1.06 11.95
C ASP A 99 7.67 -1.58 13.09
N GLN A 100 7.89 -1.12 14.33
CA GLN A 100 7.05 -1.47 15.47
C GLN A 100 5.65 -0.84 15.40
N PHE A 101 5.48 0.21 14.58
CA PHE A 101 4.26 1.03 14.56
C PHE A 101 3.50 1.00 13.23
N ILE A 102 4.01 0.25 12.24
CA ILE A 102 3.39 0.12 10.93
C ILE A 102 3.23 -1.35 10.55
N LYS A 103 2.09 -1.64 9.90
CA LYS A 103 1.87 -2.94 9.26
C LYS A 103 2.86 -3.13 8.12
N SER A 104 3.27 -4.38 7.91
CA SER A 104 4.26 -4.75 6.90
C SER A 104 3.77 -5.93 6.08
N ALA A 105 4.25 -6.05 4.85
CA ALA A 105 4.01 -7.24 4.04
C ALA A 105 4.47 -8.51 4.77
N PRO A 106 3.81 -9.66 4.55
CA PRO A 106 4.08 -10.89 5.29
C PRO A 106 5.31 -11.64 4.77
N GLU A 107 5.82 -11.27 3.59
CA GLU A 107 7.03 -11.83 2.99
C GLU A 107 8.25 -10.94 3.30
N PRO A 108 9.39 -11.50 3.76
CA PRO A 108 10.61 -10.75 3.98
C PRO A 108 11.14 -10.10 2.69
N VAL A 109 11.67 -8.88 2.79
CA VAL A 109 12.18 -8.11 1.64
C VAL A 109 13.21 -8.89 0.82
N ASN A 110 14.14 -9.57 1.48
CA ASN A 110 15.18 -10.36 0.82
C ASN A 110 14.62 -11.58 0.06
N GLU A 111 13.51 -12.17 0.54
CA GLU A 111 12.82 -13.25 -0.17
C GLU A 111 12.07 -12.70 -1.38
N MET A 112 11.35 -11.58 -1.22
CA MET A 112 10.64 -10.92 -2.31
C MET A 112 11.61 -10.50 -3.42
N GLU A 113 12.74 -9.90 -3.06
CA GLU A 113 13.78 -9.49 -4.01
C GLU A 113 14.33 -10.69 -4.80
N ALA A 114 14.64 -11.79 -4.11
CA ALA A 114 15.15 -13.00 -4.74
C ALA A 114 14.14 -13.59 -5.74
N GLU A 115 12.86 -13.64 -5.38
CA GLU A 115 11.79 -14.16 -6.25
C GLU A 115 11.53 -13.23 -7.45
N ILE A 116 11.41 -11.92 -7.24
CA ILE A 116 11.23 -10.95 -8.33
C ILE A 116 12.40 -11.04 -9.32
N ASN A 117 13.63 -11.17 -8.83
CA ASN A 117 14.80 -11.35 -9.69
C ASN A 117 14.74 -12.63 -10.54
N LYS A 118 14.11 -13.71 -10.08
CA LYS A 118 13.86 -14.91 -10.90
C LYS A 118 12.92 -14.62 -12.07
N PHE A 119 11.93 -13.75 -11.89
CA PHE A 119 11.06 -13.31 -12.98
C PHE A 119 11.79 -12.37 -13.94
N VAL A 120 12.61 -11.44 -13.42
CA VAL A 120 13.46 -10.56 -14.25
C VAL A 120 14.38 -11.37 -15.17
N MET A 121 14.93 -12.48 -14.69
CA MET A 121 15.78 -13.37 -15.51
C MET A 121 15.03 -14.11 -16.63
N GLN A 122 13.70 -14.16 -16.58
CA GLN A 122 12.85 -14.78 -17.61
C GLN A 122 12.33 -13.78 -18.65
N ILE A 123 12.75 -12.51 -18.56
CA ILE A 123 12.48 -11.51 -19.59
C ILE A 123 13.58 -11.64 -20.65
N ASP A 124 13.23 -12.18 -21.81
CA ASP A 124 14.16 -12.48 -22.90
C ASP A 124 14.43 -11.23 -23.77
N ASN A 125 13.47 -10.32 -23.88
CA ASN A 125 13.63 -9.10 -24.67
C ASN A 125 14.69 -8.18 -24.03
N PRO A 126 15.79 -7.86 -24.73
CA PRO A 126 16.90 -7.12 -24.15
C PRO A 126 16.56 -5.66 -23.82
N THR A 127 15.57 -5.06 -24.49
CA THR A 127 15.11 -3.70 -24.22
C THR A 127 14.39 -3.67 -22.86
N TRP A 128 13.38 -4.53 -22.69
CA TRP A 128 12.59 -4.59 -21.46
C TRP A 128 13.41 -5.00 -20.25
N THR A 129 14.27 -6.02 -20.38
CA THR A 129 15.11 -6.49 -19.27
C THR A 129 16.08 -5.41 -18.78
N LYS A 130 16.64 -4.61 -19.70
CA LYS A 130 17.52 -3.49 -19.33
C LYS A 130 16.75 -2.39 -18.59
N ILE A 131 15.58 -1.99 -19.09
CA ILE A 131 14.74 -0.98 -18.44
C ILE A 131 14.30 -1.45 -17.04
N VAL A 132 13.79 -2.67 -16.93
CA VAL A 132 13.36 -3.25 -15.66
C VAL A 132 14.51 -3.28 -14.65
N LYS A 133 15.68 -3.81 -15.02
CA LYS A 133 16.86 -3.84 -14.14
C LYS A 133 17.32 -2.44 -13.73
N TYR A 134 17.36 -1.51 -14.68
CA TYR A 134 17.79 -0.13 -14.42
C TYR A 134 16.86 0.55 -13.40
N LEU A 135 15.55 0.43 -13.58
CA LEU A 135 14.58 1.06 -12.68
C LEU A 135 14.50 0.37 -11.32
N LEU A 136 14.55 -0.96 -11.25
CA LEU A 136 14.65 -1.68 -9.98
C LEU A 136 15.92 -1.28 -9.21
N GLN A 137 17.06 -1.13 -9.89
CA GLN A 137 18.28 -0.67 -9.24
C GLN A 137 18.17 0.79 -8.77
N LYS A 138 17.62 1.67 -9.61
CA LYS A 138 17.45 3.10 -9.28
C LYS A 138 16.52 3.34 -8.10
N TRP A 139 15.43 2.56 -8.01
CA TRP A 139 14.38 2.75 -7.01
C TRP A 139 14.37 1.67 -5.92
N HIS A 140 15.42 0.86 -5.84
CA HIS A 140 15.53 -0.35 -5.01
C HIS A 140 14.91 -0.18 -3.62
N ASP A 141 15.52 0.68 -2.80
CA ASP A 141 15.12 0.83 -1.40
C ASP A 141 13.68 1.30 -1.26
N ARG A 142 13.22 2.18 -2.16
CA ARG A 142 11.82 2.65 -2.13
C ARG A 142 10.86 1.57 -2.59
N PHE A 143 11.18 0.82 -3.64
CA PHE A 143 10.31 -0.21 -4.19
C PHE A 143 9.99 -1.31 -3.16
N TYR A 144 10.99 -1.71 -2.38
CA TYR A 144 10.83 -2.73 -1.32
C TYR A 144 10.33 -2.19 0.02
N ASP A 145 10.25 -0.88 0.20
CA ASP A 145 9.81 -0.24 1.45
C ASP A 145 8.41 0.39 1.32
N HIS A 146 8.03 0.89 0.14
CA HIS A 146 6.79 1.63 -0.08
C HIS A 146 5.55 0.71 -0.08
N PRO A 147 4.39 1.26 0.32
CA PRO A 147 3.11 0.59 0.14
C PRO A 147 2.65 0.66 -1.32
N ALA A 148 1.78 -0.26 -1.73
CA ALA A 148 1.12 -0.17 -3.05
C ALA A 148 -0.09 0.78 -3.03
N GLY A 149 -0.49 1.29 -1.87
CA GLY A 149 -1.60 2.22 -1.78
C GLY A 149 -1.65 2.96 -0.45
N LYS A 150 -2.40 4.06 -0.40
CA LYS A 150 -2.56 4.85 0.83
C LYS A 150 -3.44 4.16 1.88
N SER A 151 -4.51 3.50 1.46
CA SER A 151 -5.53 2.93 2.35
C SER A 151 -6.24 1.69 1.82
N ASN A 152 -5.85 1.21 0.63
CA ASN A 152 -6.51 0.10 -0.06
C ASN A 152 -5.67 -1.18 0.06
N HIS A 153 -5.76 -2.08 -0.92
CA HIS A 153 -4.96 -3.30 -0.96
C HIS A 153 -3.47 -2.96 -0.87
N HIS A 154 -2.71 -3.81 -0.15
CA HIS A 154 -1.27 -3.64 0.03
C HIS A 154 -0.84 -2.26 0.59
N ALA A 155 -1.69 -1.62 1.40
CA ALA A 155 -1.39 -0.36 2.10
C ALA A 155 -0.52 -0.56 3.35
N VAL A 156 0.57 -1.31 3.18
CA VAL A 156 1.52 -1.72 4.23
C VAL A 156 2.95 -1.52 3.75
N ARG A 157 3.92 -1.43 4.67
CA ARG A 157 5.34 -1.35 4.32
C ARG A 157 5.74 -2.56 3.46
N GLY A 158 6.46 -2.32 2.36
CA GLY A 158 6.83 -3.35 1.38
C GLY A 158 5.66 -3.89 0.56
N GLY A 159 4.47 -3.29 0.69
CA GLY A 159 3.27 -3.70 -0.02
C GLY A 159 3.41 -3.60 -1.54
N LEU A 160 4.19 -2.64 -2.07
CA LEU A 160 4.41 -2.48 -3.50
C LEU A 160 5.15 -3.67 -4.12
N ALA A 161 6.25 -4.11 -3.49
CA ALA A 161 6.98 -5.29 -3.91
C ALA A 161 6.14 -6.58 -3.72
N PHE A 162 5.38 -6.68 -2.62
CA PHE A 162 4.51 -7.83 -2.35
C PHE A 162 3.41 -7.97 -3.41
N HIS A 163 2.73 -6.86 -3.74
CA HIS A 163 1.73 -6.78 -4.82
C HIS A 163 2.33 -7.22 -6.15
N THR A 164 3.48 -6.63 -6.52
CA THR A 164 4.20 -7.00 -7.75
C THR A 164 4.52 -8.50 -7.81
N LEU A 165 4.99 -9.09 -6.71
CA LEU A 165 5.33 -10.50 -6.64
C LEU A 165 4.11 -11.41 -6.76
N SER A 166 2.99 -11.07 -6.12
CA SER A 166 1.73 -11.80 -6.28
C SER A 166 1.25 -11.78 -7.73
N MET A 167 1.27 -10.60 -8.37
CA MET A 167 0.91 -10.47 -9.79
C MET A 167 1.84 -11.27 -10.71
N LEU A 168 3.14 -11.34 -10.41
CA LEU A 168 4.08 -12.16 -11.18
C LEU A 168 3.78 -13.66 -11.06
N LYS A 169 3.36 -14.13 -9.87
CA LYS A 169 2.93 -15.52 -9.65
C LYS A 169 1.67 -15.82 -10.47
N ASP A 170 0.70 -14.91 -10.53
CA ASP A 170 -0.50 -15.05 -11.35
C ASP A 170 -0.19 -14.99 -12.86
N ALA A 171 0.62 -14.02 -13.27
CA ALA A 171 1.11 -13.87 -14.65
C ALA A 171 1.81 -15.14 -15.14
N LYS A 172 2.58 -15.81 -14.26
CA LYS A 172 3.19 -17.09 -14.57
C LYS A 172 2.15 -18.17 -14.83
N GLY A 173 1.15 -18.33 -13.96
CA GLY A 173 0.08 -19.31 -14.17
C GLY A 173 -0.65 -19.08 -15.50
N LEU A 174 -0.95 -17.82 -15.82
CA LEU A 174 -1.60 -17.44 -17.08
C LEU A 174 -0.71 -17.71 -18.29
N ALA A 175 0.56 -17.31 -18.25
CA ALA A 175 1.51 -17.53 -19.35
C ALA A 175 1.90 -19.01 -19.52
N ASP A 176 1.79 -19.84 -18.47
CA ASP A 176 1.95 -21.30 -18.56
C ASP A 176 0.73 -21.96 -19.23
N ASN A 177 -0.47 -21.38 -19.08
CA ASN A 177 -1.72 -21.91 -19.60
C ASN A 177 -2.05 -21.43 -21.04
N TYR A 178 -1.67 -20.19 -21.38
CA TYR A 178 -1.99 -19.57 -22.66
C TYR A 178 -0.71 -19.30 -23.47
N GLU A 179 -0.44 -20.15 -24.46
CA GLU A 179 0.80 -20.11 -25.26
C GLU A 179 0.99 -18.82 -26.07
N GLN A 180 -0.09 -18.12 -26.41
CA GLN A 180 -0.06 -16.87 -27.16
C GLN A 180 0.38 -15.66 -26.34
N VAL A 181 0.57 -15.80 -25.01
CA VAL A 181 0.97 -14.71 -24.13
C VAL A 181 2.46 -14.45 -24.25
N ASN A 182 2.84 -13.21 -24.58
CA ASN A 182 4.21 -12.76 -24.50
C ASN A 182 4.62 -12.61 -23.02
N ARG A 183 5.19 -13.68 -22.47
CA ARG A 183 5.67 -13.75 -21.09
C ARG A 183 6.61 -12.60 -20.71
N SER A 184 7.53 -12.24 -21.61
CA SER A 184 8.51 -11.17 -21.35
C SER A 184 7.82 -9.82 -21.17
N LEU A 185 6.87 -9.48 -22.05
CA LEU A 185 6.14 -8.21 -21.96
C LEU A 185 5.23 -8.18 -20.73
N LEU A 186 4.51 -9.27 -20.45
CA LEU A 186 3.63 -9.35 -19.29
C LEU A 186 4.42 -9.19 -17.98
N TYR A 187 5.55 -9.88 -17.82
CA TYR A 187 6.38 -9.75 -16.62
C TYR A 187 6.99 -8.36 -16.47
N ALA A 188 7.47 -7.76 -17.57
CA ALA A 188 7.97 -6.39 -17.54
C ALA A 188 6.87 -5.40 -17.14
N GLY A 189 5.64 -5.59 -17.67
CA GLY A 189 4.46 -4.83 -17.29
C GLY A 189 4.13 -4.97 -15.80
N CYS A 190 4.03 -6.19 -15.27
CA CYS A 190 3.77 -6.44 -13.85
C CYS A 190 4.79 -5.76 -12.94
N ILE A 191 6.09 -5.81 -13.28
CA ILE A 191 7.13 -5.21 -12.45
C ILE A 191 7.06 -3.67 -12.43
N LEU A 192 6.70 -3.06 -13.56
CA LEU A 192 6.79 -1.62 -13.71
C LEU A 192 5.49 -0.87 -13.47
N HIS A 193 4.31 -1.46 -13.72
CA HIS A 193 3.03 -0.74 -13.79
C HIS A 193 2.80 0.26 -12.65
N ASP A 194 3.10 -0.16 -11.42
CA ASP A 194 2.91 0.61 -10.20
C ASP A 194 4.20 1.22 -9.62
N MET A 195 5.35 1.01 -10.26
CA MET A 195 6.63 1.48 -9.72
C MET A 195 6.69 3.01 -9.61
N GLY A 196 5.84 3.75 -10.34
CA GLY A 196 5.64 5.20 -10.14
C GLY A 196 5.19 5.58 -8.73
N LYS A 197 4.67 4.62 -7.93
CA LYS A 197 4.27 4.84 -6.54
C LYS A 197 5.43 5.22 -5.61
N VAL A 198 6.68 4.91 -5.98
CA VAL A 198 7.89 5.38 -5.27
C VAL A 198 8.10 6.90 -5.35
N LEU A 199 7.37 7.56 -6.24
CA LEU A 199 7.32 9.02 -6.43
C LEU A 199 5.97 9.60 -6.00
N GLU A 200 4.88 8.87 -6.24
CA GLU A 200 3.51 9.29 -5.88
C GLU A 200 3.27 9.32 -4.36
N LEU A 201 3.90 8.43 -3.61
CA LEU A 201 3.66 8.25 -2.17
C LEU A 201 4.87 8.68 -1.35
N SER A 202 4.61 9.23 -0.15
CA SER A 202 5.64 9.78 0.74
C SER A 202 6.50 8.73 1.48
N GLY A 203 6.16 7.44 1.36
CA GLY A 203 6.76 6.33 2.09
C GLY A 203 5.76 5.55 2.96
N PRO A 204 6.23 4.58 3.76
CA PRO A 204 5.35 3.65 4.50
C PRO A 204 4.81 4.20 5.82
N ALA A 205 5.46 5.20 6.41
CA ALA A 205 4.98 5.85 7.63
C ALA A 205 3.88 6.84 7.29
N ALA A 206 2.67 6.59 7.79
CA ALA A 206 1.54 7.53 7.69
C ALA A 206 1.36 8.10 6.28
N THR A 207 1.36 7.20 5.28
CA THR A 207 1.48 7.49 3.86
C THR A 207 0.57 8.60 3.35
N GLN A 208 1.16 9.54 2.63
CA GLN A 208 0.48 10.62 1.94
C GLN A 208 0.85 10.65 0.47
N TYR A 209 -0.02 11.25 -0.35
CA TYR A 209 0.33 11.59 -1.72
C TYR A 209 1.32 12.76 -1.70
N THR A 210 2.38 12.66 -2.49
CA THR A 210 3.29 13.78 -2.79
C THR A 210 2.58 14.82 -3.65
N THR A 211 3.20 15.99 -3.82
CA THR A 211 2.65 17.02 -4.72
C THR A 211 2.58 16.49 -6.15
N GLU A 212 3.65 15.86 -6.60
CA GLU A 212 3.76 15.19 -7.89
C GLU A 212 2.73 14.06 -8.01
N GLY A 213 2.54 13.26 -6.95
CA GLY A 213 1.51 12.23 -6.91
C GLY A 213 0.09 12.77 -7.09
N ASN A 214 -0.25 13.89 -6.44
CA ASN A 214 -1.57 14.50 -6.57
C ASN A 214 -1.79 15.19 -7.93
N LEU A 215 -0.73 15.75 -8.55
CA LEU A 215 -0.84 16.51 -9.79
C LEU A 215 -0.67 15.66 -11.06
N VAL A 216 0.13 14.60 -10.99
CA VAL A 216 0.58 13.82 -12.16
C VAL A 216 0.10 12.37 -12.07
N GLY A 217 0.25 11.73 -10.91
CA GLY A 217 -0.13 10.33 -10.69
C GLY A 217 0.90 9.31 -11.20
N HIS A 218 0.94 8.13 -10.57
CA HIS A 218 1.99 7.13 -10.79
C HIS A 218 2.08 6.62 -12.23
N LEU A 219 0.96 6.50 -12.97
CA LEU A 219 0.92 6.06 -14.37
C LEU A 219 1.84 6.89 -15.28
N VAL A 220 1.75 8.22 -15.14
CA VAL A 220 2.54 9.15 -15.95
C VAL A 220 3.96 9.24 -15.40
N LEU A 221 4.12 9.19 -14.07
CA LEU A 221 5.44 9.18 -13.43
C LEU A 221 6.27 7.96 -13.85
N ILE A 222 5.68 6.76 -13.95
CA ILE A 222 6.43 5.59 -14.42
C ILE A 222 6.75 5.66 -15.92
N ASP A 223 5.83 6.14 -16.75
CA ASP A 223 6.10 6.37 -18.19
C ASP A 223 7.30 7.30 -18.38
N GLU A 224 7.36 8.39 -17.61
CA GLU A 224 8.50 9.31 -17.59
C GLU A 224 9.79 8.58 -17.18
N GLN A 225 9.76 7.79 -16.10
CA GLN A 225 10.95 7.06 -15.64
C GLN A 225 11.44 6.04 -16.68
N ILE A 226 10.53 5.38 -17.41
CA ILE A 226 10.87 4.47 -18.52
C ILE A 226 11.58 5.24 -19.63
N MET A 227 11.06 6.41 -20.02
CA MET A 227 11.66 7.24 -21.08
C MET A 227 13.04 7.79 -20.68
N LEU A 228 13.18 8.26 -19.44
CA LEU A 228 14.47 8.73 -18.90
C LEU A 228 15.50 7.59 -18.86
N ALA A 229 15.10 6.40 -18.41
CA ALA A 229 15.99 5.22 -18.41
C ALA A 229 16.45 4.85 -19.83
N ALA A 230 15.53 4.86 -20.80
CA ALA A 230 15.86 4.60 -22.20
C ALA A 230 16.85 5.63 -22.76
N GLN A 231 16.66 6.91 -22.42
CA GLN A 231 17.56 8.00 -22.82
C GLN A 231 18.94 7.86 -22.19
N ASP A 232 19.02 7.60 -20.87
CA ASP A 232 20.27 7.41 -20.14
C ASP A 232 21.11 6.26 -20.72
N MET A 233 20.42 5.17 -21.11
CA MET A 233 21.03 4.00 -21.73
C MET A 233 21.25 4.14 -23.25
N LYS A 234 20.95 5.31 -23.83
CA LYS A 234 21.10 5.61 -25.27
C LYS A 234 20.36 4.60 -26.17
N MET A 235 19.17 4.18 -25.75
CA MET A 235 18.30 3.31 -26.53
C MET A 235 17.61 4.06 -27.67
N ASN A 236 17.11 3.33 -28.65
CA ASN A 236 16.22 3.91 -29.66
C ASN A 236 14.86 4.24 -29.02
N LEU A 237 14.60 5.53 -28.81
CA LEU A 237 13.36 6.03 -28.21
C LEU A 237 12.11 5.80 -29.08
N GLU A 238 12.31 5.52 -30.37
CA GLU A 238 11.23 5.21 -31.32
C GLU A 238 11.04 3.69 -31.51
N SER A 239 11.72 2.86 -30.72
CA SER A 239 11.56 1.41 -30.81
C SER A 239 10.15 0.96 -30.41
N GLU A 240 9.63 -0.03 -31.15
CA GLU A 240 8.34 -0.64 -30.85
C GLU A 240 8.32 -1.28 -29.46
N ASP A 241 9.41 -1.95 -29.06
CA ASP A 241 9.57 -2.51 -27.71
C ASP A 241 9.27 -1.46 -26.61
N LEU A 242 9.84 -0.25 -26.74
CA LEU A 242 9.62 0.81 -25.77
C LEU A 242 8.17 1.29 -25.81
N LEU A 243 7.60 1.46 -27.01
CA LEU A 243 6.20 1.85 -27.18
C LEU A 243 5.24 0.85 -26.52
N LEU A 244 5.45 -0.46 -26.70
CA LEU A 244 4.63 -1.50 -26.11
C LEU A 244 4.73 -1.50 -24.59
N LEU A 245 5.94 -1.36 -24.02
CA LEU A 245 6.13 -1.30 -22.57
C LEU A 245 5.45 -0.07 -21.95
N ARG A 246 5.52 1.08 -22.61
CA ARG A 246 4.80 2.29 -22.20
C ARG A 246 3.30 2.09 -22.23
N HIS A 247 2.78 1.44 -23.28
CA HIS A 247 1.35 1.11 -23.36
C HIS A 247 0.92 0.19 -22.21
N MET A 248 1.72 -0.81 -21.83
CA MET A 248 1.44 -1.67 -20.69
C MET A 248 1.18 -0.85 -19.42
N VAL A 249 2.11 0.05 -19.05
CA VAL A 249 1.98 0.83 -17.82
C VAL A 249 0.89 1.89 -17.92
N LEU A 250 0.74 2.57 -19.07
CA LEU A 250 -0.26 3.64 -19.24
C LEU A 250 -1.70 3.13 -19.40
N SER A 251 -1.92 1.83 -19.63
CA SER A 251 -3.26 1.28 -19.83
C SER A 251 -3.73 0.32 -18.75
N HIS A 252 -2.88 0.00 -17.76
CA HIS A 252 -3.14 -1.09 -16.82
C HIS A 252 -4.36 -0.88 -15.91
N HIS A 253 -4.75 0.36 -15.63
CA HIS A 253 -6.00 0.66 -14.91
C HIS A 253 -7.25 0.21 -15.70
N GLY A 254 -7.16 -0.11 -16.99
CA GLY A 254 -8.21 -0.82 -17.73
C GLY A 254 -9.42 0.01 -18.14
N ARG A 255 -9.68 1.14 -17.48
CA ARG A 255 -10.87 1.99 -17.67
C ARG A 255 -10.53 3.47 -17.57
N PHE A 256 -11.21 4.30 -18.36
CA PHE A 256 -11.07 5.75 -18.29
C PHE A 256 -11.54 6.28 -16.92
N GLU A 257 -12.58 5.68 -16.35
CA GLU A 257 -13.13 6.02 -15.04
C GLU A 257 -12.15 5.73 -13.89
N TYR A 258 -11.19 4.83 -14.11
CA TYR A 258 -10.11 4.55 -13.16
C TYR A 258 -8.90 5.45 -13.41
N GLY A 259 -9.00 6.44 -14.29
CA GLY A 259 -7.93 7.39 -14.59
C GLY A 259 -6.93 6.90 -15.64
N SER A 260 -7.21 5.78 -16.33
CA SER A 260 -6.35 5.26 -17.38
C SER A 260 -6.32 6.21 -18.60
N PRO A 261 -5.15 6.69 -19.06
CA PRO A 261 -5.04 7.48 -20.30
C PRO A 261 -5.52 6.75 -21.55
N LYS A 262 -5.37 5.42 -21.58
CA LYS A 262 -5.77 4.53 -22.67
C LYS A 262 -6.33 3.22 -22.12
N LEU A 263 -7.16 2.55 -22.91
CA LEU A 263 -7.60 1.19 -22.60
C LEU A 263 -6.53 0.17 -23.03
N PRO A 264 -6.48 -1.01 -22.39
CA PRO A 264 -5.68 -2.13 -22.86
C PRO A 264 -5.94 -2.41 -24.34
N ALA A 265 -4.87 -2.53 -25.11
CA ALA A 265 -4.91 -2.72 -26.56
C ALA A 265 -3.91 -3.81 -27.02
N LEU A 266 -3.36 -4.54 -26.05
CA LEU A 266 -2.49 -5.70 -26.20
C LEU A 266 -3.09 -6.82 -25.35
N LEU A 267 -2.87 -8.07 -25.73
CA LEU A 267 -3.30 -9.20 -24.90
C LEU A 267 -2.67 -9.11 -23.51
N GLU A 268 -1.38 -8.80 -23.46
CA GLU A 268 -0.63 -8.68 -22.21
C GLU A 268 -1.13 -7.51 -21.37
N ALA A 269 -1.55 -6.40 -21.99
CA ALA A 269 -2.11 -5.26 -21.26
C ALA A 269 -3.50 -5.60 -20.68
N GLU A 270 -4.32 -6.37 -21.41
CA GLU A 270 -5.60 -6.85 -20.88
C GLU A 270 -5.36 -7.79 -19.71
N LEU A 271 -4.39 -8.70 -19.83
CA LEU A 271 -4.03 -9.61 -18.73
C LEU A 271 -3.47 -8.85 -17.53
N LEU A 272 -2.59 -7.87 -17.73
CA LEU A 272 -2.03 -7.05 -16.66
C LEU A 272 -3.15 -6.37 -15.85
N HIS A 273 -4.10 -5.72 -16.53
CA HIS A 273 -5.26 -5.12 -15.88
C HIS A 273 -6.06 -6.13 -15.04
N ARG A 274 -6.33 -7.32 -15.61
CA ARG A 274 -7.10 -8.36 -14.91
C ARG A 274 -6.36 -8.96 -13.72
N ILE A 275 -5.04 -9.09 -13.82
CA ILE A 275 -4.18 -9.59 -12.75
C ILE A 275 -4.14 -8.59 -11.61
N ASP A 276 -3.98 -7.29 -11.91
CA ASP A 276 -4.01 -6.22 -10.91
C ASP A 276 -5.36 -6.19 -10.16
N ASP A 277 -6.48 -6.16 -10.89
CA ASP A 277 -7.82 -6.23 -10.32
C ASP A 277 -8.05 -7.49 -9.46
N LEU A 278 -7.52 -8.64 -9.91
CA LEU A 278 -7.64 -9.92 -9.20
C LEU A 278 -6.86 -9.89 -7.88
N ASP A 279 -5.59 -9.49 -7.91
CA ASP A 279 -4.74 -9.43 -6.72
C ASP A 279 -5.33 -8.45 -5.69
N ALA A 280 -5.73 -7.26 -6.15
CA ALA A 280 -6.40 -6.26 -5.34
C ALA A 280 -7.66 -6.81 -4.65
N ALA A 281 -8.49 -7.56 -5.38
CA ALA A 281 -9.70 -8.17 -4.84
C ALA A 281 -9.40 -9.29 -3.85
N VAL A 282 -8.47 -10.21 -4.19
CA VAL A 282 -8.07 -11.32 -3.32
C VAL A 282 -7.50 -10.78 -2.01
N TYR A 283 -6.61 -9.80 -2.07
CA TYR A 283 -6.05 -9.17 -0.88
C TYR A 283 -7.12 -8.53 -0.01
N ALA A 284 -7.97 -7.67 -0.59
CA ALA A 284 -8.98 -6.94 0.16
C ALA A 284 -9.99 -7.87 0.84
N VAL A 285 -10.47 -8.90 0.13
CA VAL A 285 -11.43 -9.87 0.66
C VAL A 285 -10.78 -10.75 1.72
N THR A 286 -9.58 -11.27 1.47
CA THR A 286 -8.87 -12.14 2.41
C THR A 286 -8.55 -11.41 3.70
N ASN A 287 -8.03 -10.17 3.62
CA ASN A 287 -7.72 -9.37 4.80
C ASN A 287 -8.98 -9.13 5.64
N ALA A 288 -10.10 -8.76 5.01
CA ALA A 288 -11.37 -8.56 5.70
C ALA A 288 -11.89 -9.84 6.37
N LEU A 289 -11.82 -10.98 5.67
CA LEU A 289 -12.26 -12.26 6.19
C LEU A 289 -11.39 -12.73 7.37
N GLN A 290 -10.06 -12.52 7.33
CA GLN A 290 -9.17 -12.88 8.44
C GLN A 290 -9.53 -12.17 9.75
N HIS A 291 -10.10 -10.97 9.68
CA HIS A 291 -10.52 -10.16 10.83
C HIS A 291 -12.01 -10.31 11.19
N THR A 292 -12.80 -11.00 10.37
CA THR A 292 -14.24 -11.22 10.63
C THR A 292 -14.44 -12.43 11.52
N PRO A 293 -15.34 -12.44 12.52
CA PRO A 293 -15.64 -13.65 13.29
C PRO A 293 -16.19 -14.78 12.41
N LYS A 294 -15.92 -16.03 12.80
CA LYS A 294 -16.45 -17.21 12.10
C LYS A 294 -17.98 -17.22 12.14
N GLY A 295 -18.60 -17.47 10.99
CA GLY A 295 -20.07 -17.47 10.86
C GLY A 295 -20.68 -16.08 10.64
N GLU A 296 -19.88 -15.04 10.47
CA GLU A 296 -20.34 -13.66 10.24
C GLU A 296 -19.94 -13.13 8.86
N PHE A 297 -20.52 -11.99 8.49
CA PHE A 297 -20.17 -11.26 7.27
C PHE A 297 -19.21 -10.12 7.60
N THR A 298 -18.28 -9.85 6.68
CA THR A 298 -17.47 -8.64 6.70
C THR A 298 -18.35 -7.38 6.74
N GLU A 299 -17.77 -6.27 7.17
CA GLU A 299 -18.28 -4.95 6.80
C GLU A 299 -18.28 -4.76 5.26
N PRO A 300 -19.12 -3.87 4.72
CA PRO A 300 -19.12 -3.53 3.30
C PRO A 300 -17.73 -3.06 2.82
N LEU A 301 -17.18 -3.73 1.81
CA LEU A 301 -15.88 -3.38 1.24
C LEU A 301 -16.08 -2.41 0.06
N LEU A 302 -15.75 -1.13 0.25
CA LEU A 302 -15.90 -0.10 -0.78
C LEU A 302 -15.06 -0.36 -2.03
N SER A 303 -13.88 -0.96 -1.88
CA SER A 303 -13.03 -1.40 -3.01
C SER A 303 -13.67 -2.52 -3.83
N GLN A 304 -14.75 -3.11 -3.35
CA GLN A 304 -15.47 -4.22 -3.98
C GLN A 304 -16.96 -3.86 -4.16
N ASP A 305 -17.25 -2.61 -4.55
CA ASP A 305 -18.60 -2.09 -4.77
C ASP A 305 -19.53 -2.19 -3.54
N GLY A 306 -18.97 -2.13 -2.33
CA GLY A 306 -19.74 -2.25 -1.08
C GLY A 306 -20.23 -3.67 -0.79
N LYS A 307 -19.70 -4.70 -1.48
CA LYS A 307 -20.03 -6.09 -1.20
C LYS A 307 -19.58 -6.51 0.19
N ARG A 308 -20.31 -7.46 0.76
CA ARG A 308 -19.98 -8.14 2.01
C ARG A 308 -19.64 -9.59 1.71
N TYR A 309 -18.68 -10.14 2.42
CA TYR A 309 -18.21 -11.51 2.24
C TYR A 309 -18.45 -12.31 3.52
N TYR A 310 -18.88 -13.56 3.38
CA TYR A 310 -19.17 -14.43 4.53
C TYR A 310 -17.92 -15.18 4.96
N ARG A 311 -17.58 -15.19 6.26
CA ARG A 311 -16.55 -16.08 6.81
C ARG A 311 -17.20 -17.38 7.25
N PRO A 312 -16.91 -18.53 6.58
CA PRO A 312 -17.48 -19.81 6.98
C PRO A 312 -17.07 -20.21 8.41
N MET A 313 -17.92 -21.00 9.07
CA MET A 313 -17.60 -21.58 10.39
C MET A 313 -16.37 -22.51 10.35
N HIS A 314 -16.18 -23.20 9.22
CA HIS A 314 -15.09 -24.13 9.00
C HIS A 314 -14.50 -23.89 7.60
N ASP A 315 -13.35 -23.21 7.56
CA ASP A 315 -12.58 -23.00 6.33
C ASP A 315 -11.10 -23.18 6.64
N SER A 316 -10.59 -24.39 6.42
CA SER A 316 -9.19 -24.71 6.69
C SER A 316 -8.23 -23.97 5.75
N ALA A 317 -8.66 -23.57 4.56
CA ALA A 317 -7.80 -22.84 3.63
C ALA A 317 -7.58 -21.42 4.17
N LEU A 318 -8.65 -20.72 4.53
CA LEU A 318 -8.58 -19.38 5.12
C LEU A 318 -7.92 -19.39 6.50
N ASP A 319 -8.26 -20.35 7.37
CA ASP A 319 -7.74 -20.40 8.74
C ASP A 319 -6.23 -20.72 8.81
N ASN A 320 -5.68 -21.41 7.81
CA ASN A 320 -4.25 -21.72 7.73
C ASN A 320 -3.48 -20.78 6.78
N ALA A 321 -4.17 -19.87 6.08
CA ALA A 321 -3.52 -18.89 5.23
C ALA A 321 -2.65 -17.96 6.08
N LYS A 322 -1.49 -17.55 5.55
CA LYS A 322 -0.67 -16.52 6.20
C LYS A 322 -1.49 -15.23 6.35
N HIS A 323 -1.33 -14.54 7.47
CA HIS A 323 -1.84 -13.18 7.61
C HIS A 323 -1.20 -12.27 6.55
N LEU A 324 -2.00 -11.37 5.98
CA LEU A 324 -1.54 -10.47 4.92
C LEU A 324 -0.87 -9.19 5.45
N GLU A 325 -1.03 -8.89 6.74
CA GLU A 325 -0.57 -7.66 7.41
C GLU A 325 -0.18 -7.91 8.87
#